data_AF-A0A0Q6WRM9-F1
#
_entry.id   AF-A0A0Q6WRM9-F1
#
_cell.length_a   1.000
_cell.length_b   1.000
_cell.length_c   1.000
_cell.angle_alpha   90.00
_cell.angle_beta   90.00
_cell.angle_gamma   90.00
#
_symmetry.space_group_name_H-M   'P 1'
#
loop_
_entity.id
_entity.type
_entity.pdbx_description
1 polymer ?
#
loop_
_entity_poly.entity_id
_entity_poly.type
_entity_poly.pdbx_seq_one_letter_code
_entity_poly.pdbx_strand_id
1 'polypeptide(L)'
;MSSLLPLRRRTALLQLAALTGLAGLHASCAAVVSPPLLDMQLIDRDSGASLAQYASRGRRFSPGTPGSRYAIRLSNRSAERVLVVLSVDGVNAITGDTAGFSQSGYVLSPGESHDITGWRKSDEHIAAFEFTSLGDSYAARTGRPANVGVIGAAVFREVYVPPPVYDAPLVSPAAPVAPSPLSRLNSGTADAAAQAAPVRESAGRVEEERSVRAKLGTGHGASEWSPIAHTAFQRRSSQPEQLLEIHYDSQANLMAAGIMPRPMAQLPRSFPNSSGGYVPDPPPRW
;
A
#
# COMPACT_ATOMS: atom_id res chain seq x y z
N MET A 1 -86.84 30.62 -14.87
CA MET A 1 -86.63 32.01 -15.33
C MET A 1 -85.19 32.40 -15.01
N SER A 2 -84.66 33.44 -15.66
CA SER A 2 -83.22 33.64 -15.85
C SER A 2 -82.55 34.51 -14.76
N SER A 3 -81.21 34.47 -14.76
CA SER A 3 -80.31 35.56 -14.33
C SER A 3 -80.14 35.83 -12.82
N LEU A 4 -79.00 36.33 -12.32
CA LEU A 4 -77.63 36.44 -12.88
C LEU A 4 -76.60 36.61 -11.72
N LEU A 5 -75.32 36.36 -12.01
CA LEU A 5 -74.15 36.79 -11.21
C LEU A 5 -73.91 38.32 -11.35
N PRO A 6 -72.99 39.00 -10.62
CA PRO A 6 -71.89 38.48 -9.77
C PRO A 6 -71.63 39.24 -8.44
N LEU A 7 -70.61 38.80 -7.67
CA LEU A 7 -69.53 39.72 -7.28
C LEU A 7 -68.20 39.01 -6.92
N ARG A 8 -67.29 38.85 -7.90
CA ARG A 8 -65.86 38.65 -7.61
C ARG A 8 -65.26 40.01 -7.22
N ARG A 9 -64.60 40.10 -6.05
CA ARG A 9 -63.46 40.99 -5.66
C ARG A 9 -63.51 41.36 -4.16
N ARG A 10 -62.78 40.62 -3.30
CA ARG A 10 -62.14 41.05 -2.02
C ARG A 10 -61.67 39.84 -1.20
N THR A 11 -60.50 39.31 -1.53
CA THR A 11 -59.63 38.40 -0.71
C THR A 11 -58.37 37.92 -1.45
N ALA A 12 -58.13 38.35 -2.70
CA ALA A 12 -56.89 38.12 -3.44
C ALA A 12 -55.70 38.93 -2.89
N LEU A 13 -55.40 38.76 -1.59
CA LEU A 13 -54.30 39.40 -0.86
C LEU A 13 -53.89 38.59 0.41
N LEU A 14 -54.06 37.27 0.37
CA LEU A 14 -53.69 36.34 1.45
C LEU A 14 -52.97 35.07 0.92
N GLN A 15 -52.28 35.18 -0.21
CA GLN A 15 -51.49 34.10 -0.83
C GLN A 15 -50.00 34.46 -1.07
N LEU A 16 -49.47 35.46 -0.36
CA LEU A 16 -48.06 35.88 -0.47
C LEU A 16 -47.31 35.85 0.88
N ALA A 17 -47.72 34.97 1.79
CA ALA A 17 -47.10 34.78 3.12
C ALA A 17 -46.98 33.31 3.55
N ALA A 18 -47.11 32.36 2.60
CA ALA A 18 -47.13 30.92 2.88
C ALA A 18 -46.27 30.10 1.90
N LEU A 19 -45.26 30.72 1.28
CA LEU A 19 -44.38 30.12 0.25
C LEU A 19 -42.89 30.43 0.44
N THR A 20 -42.52 30.94 1.61
CA THR A 20 -41.15 31.30 2.02
C THR A 20 -40.65 30.49 3.23
N GLY A 21 -41.32 29.36 3.54
CA GLY A 21 -41.07 28.55 4.74
C GLY A 21 -40.36 27.20 4.51
N LEU A 22 -39.95 26.85 3.29
CA LEU A 22 -39.36 25.54 2.95
C LEU A 22 -37.99 25.62 2.25
N ALA A 23 -37.31 26.76 2.34
CA ALA A 23 -36.05 27.03 1.65
C ALA A 23 -34.83 27.08 2.61
N GLY A 24 -34.73 26.13 3.55
CA GLY A 24 -33.74 26.21 4.63
C GLY A 24 -33.54 24.95 5.45
N LEU A 25 -33.11 23.84 4.82
CA LEU A 25 -32.44 22.72 5.51
C LEU A 25 -31.69 21.81 4.50
N HIS A 26 -30.92 22.42 3.61
CA HIS A 26 -29.78 21.75 2.96
C HIS A 26 -28.50 22.15 3.68
N ALA A 27 -28.41 21.71 4.94
CA ALA A 27 -27.16 21.66 5.67
C ALA A 27 -26.30 20.57 5.03
N SER A 28 -25.60 20.92 3.95
CA SER A 28 -24.62 20.06 3.30
C SER A 28 -23.56 19.70 4.33
N CYS A 29 -23.70 18.52 4.93
CA CYS A 29 -22.74 17.97 5.86
C CYS A 29 -21.48 17.60 5.08
N ALA A 30 -20.63 18.59 4.86
CA ALA A 30 -19.30 18.42 4.29
C ALA A 30 -18.51 17.54 5.26
N ALA A 31 -18.52 16.23 4.98
CA ALA A 31 -17.78 15.26 5.77
C ALA A 31 -16.31 15.69 5.80
N VAL A 32 -15.82 16.02 7.00
CA VAL A 32 -14.42 16.40 7.18
C VAL A 32 -13.58 15.14 7.01
N VAL A 33 -13.17 14.90 5.77
CA VAL A 33 -12.23 13.83 5.43
C VAL A 33 -10.87 14.23 6.01
N SER A 34 -10.60 13.76 7.23
CA SER A 34 -9.27 13.84 7.82
C SER A 34 -8.24 13.26 6.83
N PRO A 35 -7.09 13.92 6.62
CA PRO A 35 -6.03 13.34 5.80
C PRO A 35 -5.58 11.99 6.40
N PRO A 36 -5.20 11.01 5.57
CA PRO A 36 -4.70 9.74 6.06
C PRO A 36 -3.43 9.96 6.91
N LEU A 37 -3.23 9.13 7.93
CA LEU A 37 -1.99 9.10 8.72
C LEU A 37 -0.86 8.48 7.89
N LEU A 38 -1.20 7.44 7.14
CA LEU A 38 -0.30 6.62 6.35
C LEU A 38 -0.87 6.40 4.95
N ASP A 39 0.00 6.49 3.94
CA ASP A 39 -0.22 5.95 2.60
C ASP A 39 0.55 4.63 2.44
N MET A 40 -0.02 3.71 1.68
CA MET A 40 0.52 2.36 1.47
C MET A 40 0.42 2.01 -0.01
N GLN A 41 1.56 1.60 -0.59
CA GLN A 41 1.70 1.22 -1.99
C GLN A 41 2.53 -0.06 -2.11
N LEU A 42 2.32 -0.82 -3.18
CA LEU A 42 3.18 -1.96 -3.53
C LEU A 42 4.13 -1.51 -4.64
N ILE A 43 5.42 -1.79 -4.51
CA ILE A 43 6.46 -1.42 -5.46
C ILE A 43 7.01 -2.71 -6.07
N ASP A 44 7.02 -2.82 -7.39
CA ASP A 44 7.75 -3.87 -8.10
C ASP A 44 9.26 -3.65 -7.92
N ARG A 45 10.00 -4.65 -7.40
CA ARG A 45 11.40 -4.44 -6.99
C ARG A 45 12.40 -4.53 -8.12
N ASP A 46 12.02 -5.08 -9.27
CA ASP A 46 12.93 -5.27 -10.40
C ASP A 46 12.86 -4.07 -11.37
N SER A 47 11.73 -3.35 -11.43
CA SER A 47 11.54 -2.09 -12.16
C SER A 47 11.53 -0.82 -11.29
N GLY A 48 11.28 -0.95 -9.98
CA GLY A 48 11.09 0.18 -9.06
C GLY A 48 9.74 0.90 -9.20
N ALA A 49 8.83 0.41 -10.03
CA ALA A 49 7.55 1.06 -10.31
C ALA A 49 6.50 0.79 -9.21
N SER A 50 5.65 1.79 -8.92
CA SER A 50 4.48 1.58 -8.05
C SER A 50 3.39 0.84 -8.80
N LEU A 51 2.93 -0.29 -8.24
CA LEU A 51 1.88 -1.13 -8.81
C LEU A 51 0.53 -0.43 -8.71
N ALA A 52 -0.22 -0.45 -9.82
CA ALA A 52 -1.51 0.23 -9.92
C ALA A 52 -2.51 -0.25 -8.84
N GLN A 53 -3.34 0.67 -8.34
CA GLN A 53 -4.40 0.36 -7.38
C GLN A 53 -5.78 0.64 -8.00
N TYR A 54 -6.62 -0.39 -8.04
CA TYR A 54 -7.98 -0.38 -8.57
C TYR A 54 -8.99 -0.42 -7.43
N ALA A 55 -9.93 0.53 -7.40
CA ALA A 55 -11.02 0.54 -6.44
C ALA A 55 -12.18 -0.35 -6.92
N SER A 56 -12.64 -1.29 -6.10
CA SER A 56 -13.83 -2.10 -6.38
C SER A 56 -14.56 -2.48 -5.09
N ARG A 57 -15.88 -2.29 -5.04
CA ARG A 57 -16.74 -2.70 -3.90
C ARG A 57 -16.19 -2.21 -2.54
N GLY A 58 -15.79 -0.94 -2.46
CA GLY A 58 -15.24 -0.32 -1.25
C GLY A 58 -13.80 -0.70 -0.88
N ARG A 59 -13.12 -1.53 -1.68
CA ARG A 59 -11.79 -2.09 -1.38
C ARG A 59 -10.78 -1.76 -2.49
N ARG A 60 -9.49 -1.77 -2.16
CA ARG A 60 -8.39 -1.53 -3.12
C ARG A 60 -7.75 -2.85 -3.54
N PHE A 61 -7.44 -2.97 -4.83
CA PHE A 61 -6.82 -4.15 -5.43
C PHE A 61 -5.58 -3.76 -6.24
N SER A 62 -4.50 -4.53 -6.14
CA SER A 62 -3.29 -4.31 -6.94
C SER A 62 -2.88 -5.60 -7.67
N PRO A 63 -2.46 -5.54 -8.95
CA PRO A 63 -2.04 -6.72 -9.70
C PRO A 63 -0.63 -7.14 -9.27
N GLY A 64 -0.46 -8.43 -8.96
CA GLY A 64 0.85 -9.06 -8.79
C GLY A 64 1.20 -9.97 -9.98
N THR A 65 2.49 -10.09 -10.25
CA THR A 65 3.05 -11.02 -11.25
C THR A 65 3.69 -12.20 -10.51
N PRO A 66 3.29 -13.46 -10.75
CA PRO A 66 3.92 -14.62 -10.12
C PRO A 66 5.44 -14.65 -10.35
N GLY A 67 6.22 -14.92 -9.31
CA GLY A 67 7.69 -14.92 -9.31
C GLY A 67 8.32 -13.53 -9.13
N SER A 68 7.58 -12.43 -9.28
CA SER A 68 8.12 -11.08 -9.07
C SER A 68 8.24 -10.74 -7.59
N ARG A 69 9.38 -10.14 -7.22
CA ARG A 69 9.61 -9.59 -5.88
C ARG A 69 8.96 -8.22 -5.76
N TYR A 70 8.38 -7.92 -4.60
CA TYR A 70 7.78 -6.62 -4.33
C TYR A 70 8.21 -6.06 -2.97
N ALA A 71 8.04 -4.75 -2.80
CA ALA A 71 8.18 -4.07 -1.52
C ALA A 71 6.87 -3.37 -1.16
N ILE A 72 6.62 -3.20 0.14
CA ILE A 72 5.48 -2.44 0.66
C ILE A 72 6.02 -1.07 1.07
N ARG A 73 5.77 -0.05 0.25
CA ARG A 73 6.12 1.33 0.56
C ARG A 73 5.10 1.90 1.54
N LEU A 74 5.59 2.24 2.73
CA LEU A 74 4.85 2.90 3.78
C LEU A 74 5.28 4.37 3.82
N SER A 75 4.35 5.31 3.70
CA SER A 75 4.62 6.74 3.73
C SER A 75 3.79 7.43 4.82
N ASN A 76 4.44 7.90 5.88
CA ASN A 76 3.79 8.71 6.89
C ASN A 76 3.39 10.06 6.28
N ARG A 77 2.10 10.39 6.35
CA ARG A 77 1.52 11.65 5.85
C ARG A 77 1.18 12.62 7.00
N SER A 78 1.45 12.22 8.24
CA SER A 78 1.24 13.03 9.44
C SER A 78 2.52 13.75 9.90
N ALA A 79 2.34 14.75 10.77
CA ALA A 79 3.41 15.50 11.42
C ALA A 79 3.93 14.85 12.73
N GLU A 80 3.55 13.61 13.01
CA GLU A 80 3.88 12.87 14.24
C GLU A 80 4.57 11.54 13.92
N ARG A 81 5.19 10.88 14.90
CA ARG A 81 5.61 9.48 14.75
C ARG A 81 4.38 8.58 14.69
N VAL A 82 4.38 7.61 13.77
CA VAL A 82 3.33 6.58 13.67
C VAL A 82 3.92 5.19 13.79
N LEU A 83 3.24 4.31 14.53
CA LEU A 83 3.53 2.88 14.57
C LEU A 83 2.62 2.17 13.57
N VAL A 84 3.19 1.32 12.74
CA VAL A 84 2.52 0.53 11.71
C VAL A 84 2.73 -0.95 11.97
N VAL A 85 1.68 -1.62 12.47
CA VAL A 85 1.65 -3.09 12.58
C VAL A 85 1.27 -3.63 11.20
N LEU A 86 2.27 -4.19 10.50
CA LEU A 86 2.14 -4.64 9.11
C LEU A 86 1.87 -6.15 9.04
N SER A 87 0.86 -6.51 8.23
CA SER A 87 0.38 -7.85 7.98
C SER A 87 0.46 -8.17 6.49
N VAL A 88 0.95 -9.36 6.15
CA VAL A 88 0.97 -9.92 4.79
C VAL A 88 0.38 -11.32 4.85
N ASP A 89 -0.70 -11.57 4.12
CA ASP A 89 -1.51 -12.80 4.18
C ASP A 89 -1.95 -13.21 5.60
N GLY A 90 -2.17 -12.23 6.48
CA GLY A 90 -2.51 -12.46 7.89
C GLY A 90 -1.31 -12.83 8.78
N VAL A 91 -0.08 -12.69 8.28
CA VAL A 91 1.18 -12.93 8.99
C VAL A 91 1.85 -11.60 9.34
N ASN A 92 2.26 -11.41 10.59
CA ASN A 92 2.99 -10.21 11.02
C ASN A 92 4.36 -10.13 10.33
N ALA A 93 4.68 -9.01 9.70
CA ALA A 93 5.92 -8.81 8.94
C ALA A 93 7.21 -8.80 9.79
N ILE A 94 7.09 -8.65 11.12
CA ILE A 94 8.22 -8.67 12.07
C ILE A 94 8.30 -10.01 12.81
N THR A 95 7.19 -10.57 13.30
CA THR A 95 7.25 -11.77 14.17
C THR A 95 6.97 -13.10 13.46
N GLY A 96 6.30 -13.10 12.30
CA GLY A 96 5.84 -14.33 11.63
C GLY A 96 4.59 -14.98 12.27
N ASP A 97 4.10 -14.44 13.39
CA ASP A 97 2.85 -14.87 14.02
C ASP A 97 1.62 -14.51 13.19
N THR A 98 0.46 -15.01 13.59
CA THR A 98 -0.83 -14.45 13.13
C THR A 98 -0.87 -12.97 13.49
N ALA A 99 -1.20 -12.11 12.53
CA ALA A 99 -1.19 -10.67 12.74
C ALA A 99 -2.29 -10.21 13.72
N GLY A 100 -1.93 -9.35 14.67
CA GLY A 100 -2.83 -8.78 15.67
C GLY A 100 -2.37 -7.41 16.16
N PHE A 101 -3.33 -6.51 16.42
CA PHE A 101 -3.10 -5.07 16.65
C PHE A 101 -2.16 -4.72 17.84
N SER A 102 -2.02 -5.61 18.82
CA SER A 102 -1.14 -5.43 19.99
C SER A 102 0.34 -5.71 19.73
N GLN A 103 0.69 -6.38 18.62
CA GLN A 103 2.06 -6.77 18.27
C GLN A 103 2.96 -5.59 17.89
N SER A 104 4.27 -5.83 17.93
CA SER A 104 5.29 -4.92 17.38
C SER A 104 5.04 -4.60 15.90
N GLY A 105 5.53 -3.43 15.47
CA GLY A 105 5.40 -2.89 14.13
C GLY A 105 6.55 -1.91 13.83
N TYR A 106 6.57 -1.39 12.61
CA TYR A 106 7.56 -0.40 12.19
C TYR A 106 7.14 0.99 12.66
N VAL A 107 8.09 1.80 13.15
CA VAL A 107 7.84 3.20 13.49
C VAL A 107 8.38 4.10 12.39
N LEU A 108 7.54 5.00 11.87
CA LEU A 108 7.93 6.00 10.88
C LEU A 108 7.88 7.40 11.50
N SER A 109 8.93 8.19 11.24
CA SER A 109 9.05 9.60 11.63
C SER A 109 8.09 10.50 10.83
N PRO A 110 7.83 11.74 11.27
CA PRO A 110 7.00 12.69 10.51
C PRO A 110 7.44 12.82 9.04
N GLY A 111 6.51 12.60 8.11
CA GLY A 111 6.80 12.64 6.66
C GLY A 111 7.68 11.51 6.09
N GLU A 112 8.18 10.58 6.93
CA GLU A 112 9.09 9.52 6.49
C GLU A 112 8.41 8.55 5.50
N SER A 113 9.19 8.01 4.56
CA SER A 113 8.77 6.93 3.68
C SER A 113 9.81 5.81 3.65
N HIS A 114 9.37 4.56 3.81
CA HIS A 114 10.25 3.39 3.91
C HIS A 114 9.64 2.18 3.20
N ASP A 115 10.50 1.34 2.61
CA ASP A 115 10.11 0.16 1.83
C ASP A 115 10.35 -1.13 2.63
N ILE A 116 9.28 -1.82 3.02
CA ILE A 116 9.38 -3.13 3.67
C ILE A 116 9.47 -4.21 2.59
N THR A 117 10.64 -4.85 2.48
CA THR A 117 11.00 -5.76 1.38
C THR A 117 10.78 -7.25 1.68
N GLY A 118 10.45 -7.60 2.92
CA GLY A 118 10.26 -9.00 3.34
C GLY A 118 9.87 -9.17 4.81
N TRP A 119 9.68 -10.42 5.24
CA TRP A 119 9.51 -10.74 6.67
C TRP A 119 10.87 -10.74 7.37
N ARG A 120 10.91 -10.22 8.60
CA ARG A 120 12.10 -10.27 9.47
C ARG A 120 12.52 -11.71 9.77
N LYS A 121 13.82 -11.98 9.67
CA LYS A 121 14.49 -13.19 10.16
C LYS A 121 15.41 -12.87 11.35
N SER A 122 15.96 -11.66 11.36
CA SER A 122 16.64 -11.03 12.50
C SER A 122 16.55 -9.50 12.36
N ASP A 123 17.20 -8.76 13.26
CA ASP A 123 17.39 -7.31 13.15
C ASP A 123 18.21 -6.92 11.89
N GLU A 124 18.99 -7.86 11.35
CA GLU A 124 19.89 -7.65 10.21
C GLU A 124 19.38 -8.19 8.88
N HIS A 125 18.51 -9.21 8.91
CA HIS A 125 18.12 -9.97 7.73
C HIS A 125 16.60 -10.11 7.58
N ILE A 126 16.14 -10.03 6.34
CA ILE A 126 14.78 -10.37 5.92
C ILE A 126 14.78 -11.59 4.99
N ALA A 127 13.61 -12.18 4.78
CA ALA A 127 13.31 -13.05 3.63
C ALA A 127 12.33 -12.32 2.72
N ALA A 128 12.72 -12.13 1.46
CA ALA A 128 12.04 -11.23 0.52
C ALA A 128 10.57 -11.62 0.28
N PHE A 129 9.71 -10.60 0.11
CA PHE A 129 8.36 -10.80 -0.40
C PHE A 129 8.40 -11.09 -1.90
N GLU A 130 7.79 -12.20 -2.29
CA GLU A 130 7.64 -12.63 -3.67
C GLU A 130 6.18 -13.05 -3.91
N PHE A 131 5.59 -12.70 -5.05
CA PHE A 131 4.25 -13.18 -5.39
C PHE A 131 4.31 -14.64 -5.85
N THR A 132 3.50 -15.52 -5.27
CA THR A 132 3.50 -16.96 -5.59
C THR A 132 2.09 -17.56 -5.61
N SER A 133 1.97 -18.83 -6.03
CA SER A 133 0.70 -19.56 -6.07
C SER A 133 0.14 -19.79 -4.64
N LEU A 134 -1.19 -19.86 -4.48
CA LEU A 134 -1.81 -20.20 -3.19
C LEU A 134 -1.31 -21.54 -2.59
N GLY A 135 -0.90 -22.51 -3.40
CA GLY A 135 -0.32 -23.78 -2.89
C GLY A 135 1.08 -23.59 -2.27
N ASP A 136 1.75 -22.50 -2.66
CA ASP A 136 3.15 -22.24 -2.32
C ASP A 136 3.32 -21.09 -1.32
N SER A 137 2.26 -20.31 -1.07
CA SER A 137 2.30 -19.16 -0.18
C SER A 137 2.59 -19.56 1.27
N TYR A 138 3.34 -18.70 1.97
CA TYR A 138 3.80 -18.96 3.33
C TYR A 138 2.62 -19.14 4.30
N ALA A 139 1.57 -18.33 4.15
CA ALA A 139 0.37 -18.41 4.97
C ALA A 139 -0.45 -19.69 4.70
N ALA A 140 -0.57 -20.14 3.45
CA ALA A 140 -1.26 -21.39 3.14
C ALA A 140 -0.51 -22.60 3.70
N ARG A 141 0.82 -22.67 3.51
CA ARG A 141 1.69 -23.72 4.05
C ARG A 141 1.78 -23.73 5.58
N THR A 142 1.45 -22.61 6.25
CA THR A 142 1.34 -22.51 7.72
C THR A 142 -0.11 -22.60 8.24
N GLY A 143 -1.06 -23.03 7.40
CA GLY A 143 -2.43 -23.35 7.82
C GLY A 143 -3.38 -22.15 7.94
N ARG A 144 -3.06 -21.02 7.31
CA ARG A 144 -3.80 -19.73 7.39
C ARG A 144 -4.39 -19.26 6.03
N PRO A 145 -5.03 -20.11 5.21
CA PRO A 145 -5.39 -19.78 3.83
C PRO A 145 -6.44 -18.66 3.67
N ALA A 146 -7.26 -18.39 4.71
CA ALA A 146 -8.38 -17.45 4.64
C ALA A 146 -7.99 -15.99 4.38
N ASN A 147 -6.74 -15.61 4.71
CA ASN A 147 -6.24 -14.23 4.61
C ASN A 147 -5.34 -14.01 3.39
N VAL A 148 -5.15 -15.00 2.52
CA VAL A 148 -4.18 -14.95 1.41
C VAL A 148 -4.63 -13.98 0.31
N GLY A 149 -3.70 -13.17 -0.18
CA GLY A 149 -3.98 -12.11 -1.15
C GLY A 149 -4.38 -10.80 -0.50
N VAL A 150 -3.94 -10.54 0.75
CA VAL A 150 -4.25 -9.31 1.51
C VAL A 150 -3.02 -8.79 2.22
N ILE A 151 -2.74 -7.50 2.06
CA ILE A 151 -1.73 -6.74 2.81
C ILE A 151 -2.47 -5.69 3.65
N GLY A 152 -2.24 -5.72 4.96
CA GLY A 152 -2.94 -4.89 5.94
C GLY A 152 -1.97 -4.11 6.82
N ALA A 153 -2.26 -2.83 7.07
CA ALA A 153 -1.48 -1.97 7.95
C ALA A 153 -2.39 -1.29 8.98
N ALA A 154 -2.17 -1.62 10.26
CA ALA A 154 -2.86 -1.01 11.39
C ALA A 154 -1.98 0.08 12.02
N VAL A 155 -2.47 1.32 12.03
CA VAL A 155 -1.69 2.53 12.31
C VAL A 155 -2.13 3.19 13.62
N PHE A 156 -1.15 3.58 14.44
CA PHE A 156 -1.35 4.21 15.74
C PHE A 156 -0.49 5.47 15.83
N ARG A 157 -1.01 6.55 16.42
CA ARG A 157 -0.18 7.68 16.85
C ARG A 157 0.51 7.36 18.17
N GLU A 158 1.57 8.10 18.45
CA GLU A 158 2.22 8.10 19.75
C GLU A 158 1.41 8.93 20.77
N VAL A 159 1.54 8.61 22.06
CA VAL A 159 1.14 9.54 23.13
C VAL A 159 2.00 10.79 22.98
N TYR A 160 1.36 11.96 22.84
CA TYR A 160 2.07 13.24 22.90
C TYR A 160 2.66 13.42 24.30
N VAL A 161 3.96 13.17 24.41
CA VAL A 161 4.75 13.58 25.57
C VAL A 161 5.18 15.03 25.32
N PRO A 162 4.69 16.03 26.07
CA PRO A 162 5.22 17.38 25.96
C PRO A 162 6.72 17.35 26.26
N PRO A 163 7.55 18.16 25.56
CA PRO A 163 8.96 18.25 25.90
C PRO A 163 9.08 18.65 27.38
N PRO A 164 10.02 18.06 28.15
CA PRO A 164 10.22 18.47 29.53
C PRO A 164 10.53 19.97 29.55
N VAL A 165 9.91 20.69 30.48
CA VAL A 165 10.21 22.10 30.71
C VAL A 165 11.63 22.16 31.25
N TYR A 166 12.59 22.43 30.39
CA TYR A 166 13.95 22.72 30.78
C TYR A 166 14.00 24.08 31.46
N ASP A 167 13.85 24.10 32.78
CA ASP A 167 14.41 25.18 33.59
C ASP A 167 15.88 25.33 33.20
N ALA A 168 16.26 26.52 32.72
CA ALA A 168 17.57 26.73 32.12
C ALA A 168 18.68 26.43 33.15
N PRO A 169 19.60 25.49 32.88
CA PRO A 169 20.61 25.10 33.85
C PRO A 169 21.52 26.28 34.16
N LEU A 170 21.73 26.56 35.45
CA LEU A 170 22.67 27.58 35.91
C LEU A 170 24.08 27.23 35.39
N VAL A 171 24.61 28.11 34.54
CA VAL A 171 25.87 27.90 33.82
C VAL A 171 27.03 27.81 34.80
N SER A 172 27.45 26.58 35.10
CA SER A 172 28.69 26.32 35.84
C SER A 172 29.87 26.35 34.86
N PRO A 173 30.98 27.05 35.18
CA PRO A 173 32.11 27.19 34.25
C PRO A 173 32.82 25.85 34.02
N ALA A 174 33.25 25.61 32.78
CA ALA A 174 33.86 24.35 32.37
C ALA A 174 35.29 24.16 32.91
N ALA A 175 35.62 22.94 33.29
CA ALA A 175 37.00 22.52 33.57
C ALA A 175 37.79 22.28 32.27
N PRO A 176 39.12 22.51 32.26
CA PRO A 176 39.94 22.35 31.05
C PRO A 176 40.14 20.89 30.65
N VAL A 177 40.10 20.62 29.35
CA VAL A 177 40.30 19.28 28.76
C VAL A 177 41.75 19.10 28.30
N ALA A 178 42.39 18.00 28.69
CA ALA A 178 43.74 17.65 28.23
C ALA A 178 43.70 16.90 26.88
N PRO A 179 44.64 17.17 25.95
CA PRO A 179 44.68 16.49 24.65
C PRO A 179 45.22 15.06 24.76
N SER A 180 44.59 14.13 24.04
CA SER A 180 45.08 12.75 23.86
C SER A 180 45.55 12.53 22.42
N PRO A 181 46.77 12.01 22.17
CA PRO A 181 47.26 11.74 20.84
C PRO A 181 46.93 10.31 20.38
N LEU A 182 46.50 10.13 19.13
CA LEU A 182 46.69 8.86 18.40
C LEU A 182 46.86 9.11 16.90
N SER A 183 47.60 8.21 16.24
CA SER A 183 48.04 8.36 14.86
C SER A 183 47.36 7.37 13.90
N ARG A 184 47.40 7.71 12.61
CA ARG A 184 47.04 6.83 11.49
C ARG A 184 47.83 5.52 11.52
N LEU A 185 47.20 4.40 11.13
CA LEU A 185 47.53 3.68 9.88
C LEU A 185 46.49 2.58 9.55
N ASN A 186 46.74 1.79 8.50
CA ASN A 186 45.75 1.01 7.75
C ASN A 186 46.24 -0.44 7.46
N SER A 187 45.39 -1.26 6.83
CA SER A 187 45.62 -2.53 6.11
C SER A 187 45.54 -3.88 6.86
N GLY A 188 44.98 -4.88 6.15
CA GLY A 188 44.76 -6.28 6.52
C GLY A 188 43.78 -6.94 5.51
N THR A 189 43.96 -8.21 5.09
CA THR A 189 43.33 -8.76 3.87
C THR A 189 43.02 -10.27 3.90
N ALA A 190 41.94 -10.68 3.21
CA ALA A 190 41.55 -12.06 2.80
C ALA A 190 41.15 -13.02 3.97
N ASP A 191 40.38 -14.12 3.83
CA ASP A 191 39.69 -14.79 2.69
C ASP A 191 38.45 -15.60 3.26
N ALA A 192 37.62 -16.46 2.63
CA ALA A 192 37.61 -17.11 1.30
C ALA A 192 36.18 -17.61 0.85
N ALA A 193 36.18 -18.47 -0.18
CA ALA A 193 35.13 -19.32 -0.80
C ALA A 193 34.34 -20.31 0.11
N ALA A 194 33.30 -21.06 -0.32
CA ALA A 194 32.26 -20.99 -1.38
C ALA A 194 31.40 -22.30 -1.39
N GLN A 195 30.19 -22.31 -1.98
CA GLN A 195 29.63 -23.40 -2.86
C GLN A 195 28.13 -23.19 -3.24
N ALA A 196 27.58 -24.07 -4.09
CA ALA A 196 26.46 -23.77 -5.00
C ALA A 196 25.19 -24.66 -4.84
N ALA A 197 24.14 -24.31 -5.61
CA ALA A 197 22.82 -24.95 -5.62
C ALA A 197 22.71 -26.17 -6.58
N PRO A 198 21.54 -26.84 -6.59
CA PRO A 198 21.04 -27.53 -7.78
C PRO A 198 19.79 -26.85 -8.37
N VAL A 199 19.72 -26.80 -9.70
CA VAL A 199 18.52 -26.40 -10.48
C VAL A 199 17.60 -27.62 -10.70
N ARG A 200 16.31 -27.38 -10.90
CA ARG A 200 15.38 -28.34 -11.54
C ARG A 200 14.55 -27.64 -12.61
N GLU A 201 14.25 -28.34 -13.70
CA GLU A 201 13.67 -27.77 -14.92
C GLU A 201 12.52 -28.65 -15.47
N SER A 202 11.64 -28.03 -16.26
CA SER A 202 10.66 -28.64 -17.17
C SER A 202 9.45 -29.39 -16.55
N ALA A 203 8.44 -28.60 -16.17
CA ALA A 203 7.02 -28.96 -16.32
C ALA A 203 6.17 -27.79 -16.90
N GLY A 204 6.83 -26.69 -17.28
CA GLY A 204 6.27 -25.33 -17.18
C GLY A 204 4.88 -25.10 -17.77
N ARG A 205 4.69 -25.38 -19.07
CA ARG A 205 3.61 -24.75 -19.85
C ARG A 205 2.18 -25.03 -19.36
N VAL A 206 1.90 -26.19 -18.79
CA VAL A 206 0.56 -26.54 -18.26
C VAL A 206 0.40 -26.10 -16.80
N GLU A 207 1.50 -26.09 -16.05
CA GLU A 207 1.53 -25.70 -14.64
C GLU A 207 1.50 -24.17 -14.47
N GLU A 208 2.13 -23.44 -15.40
CA GLU A 208 2.12 -21.98 -15.55
C GLU A 208 0.72 -21.45 -15.90
N GLU A 209 0.04 -22.02 -16.90
CA GLU A 209 -1.36 -21.65 -17.20
C GLU A 209 -2.32 -21.92 -16.03
N ARG A 210 -2.00 -22.91 -15.19
CA ARG A 210 -2.74 -23.23 -13.96
C ARG A 210 -2.39 -22.28 -12.82
N SER A 211 -1.14 -21.86 -12.67
CA SER A 211 -0.69 -20.93 -11.62
C SER A 211 -1.18 -19.49 -11.87
N VAL A 212 -1.22 -19.04 -13.13
CA VAL A 212 -1.78 -17.74 -13.54
C VAL A 212 -3.27 -17.60 -13.16
N ARG A 213 -4.01 -18.71 -13.13
CA ARG A 213 -5.42 -18.80 -12.68
C ARG A 213 -5.58 -19.19 -11.21
N ALA A 214 -4.51 -19.59 -10.53
CA ALA A 214 -4.56 -19.81 -9.09
C ALA A 214 -4.69 -18.47 -8.37
N LYS A 215 -5.23 -18.48 -7.15
CA LYS A 215 -5.19 -17.32 -6.26
C LYS A 215 -3.72 -16.97 -5.97
N LEU A 216 -3.35 -15.70 -6.09
CA LEU A 216 -2.02 -15.22 -5.72
C LEU A 216 -1.89 -15.05 -4.19
N GLY A 217 -0.72 -15.40 -3.65
CA GLY A 217 -0.30 -15.21 -2.27
C GLY A 217 1.16 -14.74 -2.18
N THR A 218 1.73 -14.59 -0.97
CA THR A 218 3.15 -14.24 -0.78
C THR A 218 3.99 -15.46 -0.43
N GLY A 219 5.06 -15.68 -1.18
CA GLY A 219 6.08 -16.71 -0.95
C GLY A 219 7.27 -16.19 -0.15
N HIS A 220 7.90 -17.07 0.62
CA HIS A 220 9.08 -16.76 1.44
C HIS A 220 10.35 -16.83 0.58
N GLY A 221 10.73 -15.71 -0.03
CA GLY A 221 11.84 -15.61 -0.98
C GLY A 221 13.24 -15.66 -0.35
N ALA A 222 14.24 -15.28 -1.14
CA ALA A 222 15.65 -15.27 -0.74
C ALA A 222 15.91 -14.38 0.50
N SER A 223 16.96 -14.71 1.26
CA SER A 223 17.38 -13.86 2.38
C SER A 223 18.18 -12.66 1.87
N GLU A 224 17.85 -11.47 2.36
CA GLU A 224 18.54 -10.22 2.01
C GLU A 224 18.92 -9.44 3.27
N TRP A 225 20.04 -8.70 3.20
CA TRP A 225 20.50 -7.79 4.25
C TRP A 225 19.59 -6.56 4.34
N SER A 226 19.12 -6.24 5.54
CA SER A 226 18.27 -5.10 5.86
C SER A 226 18.37 -4.80 7.36
N PRO A 227 19.28 -3.93 7.82
CA PRO A 227 19.48 -3.65 9.23
C PRO A 227 18.39 -2.71 9.78
N ILE A 228 18.00 -2.91 11.04
CA ILE A 228 17.10 -2.00 11.79
C ILE A 228 17.72 -1.55 13.11
N ALA A 229 17.14 -0.49 13.69
CA ALA A 229 17.37 -0.09 15.06
C ALA A 229 16.06 -0.15 15.85
N HIS A 230 16.13 -0.53 17.13
CA HIS A 230 14.97 -0.54 18.02
C HIS A 230 14.70 0.85 18.59
N THR A 231 13.42 1.16 18.84
CA THR A 231 13.00 2.43 19.43
C THR A 231 11.75 2.25 20.27
N ALA A 232 11.60 3.06 21.31
CA ALA A 232 10.38 3.07 22.12
C ALA A 232 9.23 3.75 21.36
N PHE A 233 8.01 3.25 21.57
CA PHE A 233 6.79 3.87 21.06
C PHE A 233 5.62 3.61 22.01
N GLN A 234 5.04 4.66 22.59
CA GLN A 234 3.84 4.52 23.43
C GLN A 234 2.58 4.79 22.59
N ARG A 235 1.81 3.75 22.24
CA ARG A 235 0.57 3.92 21.47
C ARG A 235 -0.42 4.82 22.23
N ARG A 236 -1.00 5.81 21.53
CA ARG A 236 -2.08 6.67 22.03
C ARG A 236 -3.39 5.92 22.30
N SER A 237 -3.61 4.81 21.59
CA SER A 237 -4.83 4.00 21.62
C SER A 237 -4.49 2.51 21.53
N SER A 238 -5.35 1.66 22.10
CA SER A 238 -5.29 0.20 21.94
C SER A 238 -5.90 -0.29 20.63
N GLN A 239 -6.71 0.55 19.97
CA GLN A 239 -7.28 0.31 18.63
C GLN A 239 -6.58 1.22 17.59
N PRO A 240 -6.38 0.76 16.34
CA PRO A 240 -5.74 1.58 15.31
C PRO A 240 -6.60 2.80 14.95
N GLU A 241 -5.94 3.94 14.77
CA GLU A 241 -6.56 5.20 14.31
C GLU A 241 -6.78 5.21 12.79
N GLN A 242 -6.03 4.39 12.04
CA GLN A 242 -6.27 4.09 10.64
C GLN A 242 -5.97 2.61 10.38
N LEU A 243 -6.86 1.93 9.65
CA LEU A 243 -6.63 0.61 9.08
C LEU A 243 -6.60 0.73 7.57
N LEU A 244 -5.54 0.22 6.93
CA LEU A 244 -5.36 0.19 5.48
C LEU A 244 -5.32 -1.25 5.01
N GLU A 245 -6.08 -1.57 3.97
CA GLU A 245 -5.94 -2.83 3.23
C GLU A 245 -5.61 -2.55 1.75
N ILE A 246 -4.83 -3.47 1.17
CA ILE A 246 -4.68 -3.70 -0.25
C ILE A 246 -4.86 -5.20 -0.47
N HIS A 247 -5.88 -5.60 -1.21
CA HIS A 247 -5.94 -6.95 -1.74
C HIS A 247 -5.06 -7.04 -2.99
N TYR A 248 -4.55 -8.23 -3.28
CA TYR A 248 -3.79 -8.45 -4.51
C TYR A 248 -4.13 -9.81 -5.12
N ASP A 249 -3.94 -9.91 -6.43
CA ASP A 249 -4.18 -11.13 -7.20
C ASP A 249 -3.43 -11.07 -8.53
N SER A 250 -3.43 -12.18 -9.29
CA SER A 250 -2.87 -12.14 -10.65
C SER A 250 -3.61 -11.14 -11.53
N GLN A 251 -2.91 -10.52 -12.48
CA GLN A 251 -3.54 -9.59 -13.44
C GLN A 251 -4.73 -10.25 -14.17
N ALA A 252 -4.61 -11.54 -14.51
CA ALA A 252 -5.67 -12.32 -15.12
C ALA A 252 -6.90 -12.45 -14.20
N ASN A 253 -6.70 -12.72 -12.91
CA ASN A 253 -7.78 -12.85 -11.93
C ASN A 253 -8.51 -11.51 -11.71
N LEU A 254 -7.78 -10.38 -11.63
CA LEU A 254 -8.41 -9.05 -11.51
C LEU A 254 -9.17 -8.64 -12.78
N MET A 255 -8.70 -9.03 -13.97
CA MET A 255 -9.40 -8.85 -15.25
C MET A 255 -10.57 -9.83 -15.46
N ALA A 256 -10.60 -10.97 -14.75
CA ALA A 256 -11.72 -11.89 -14.71
C ALA A 256 -12.81 -11.41 -13.74
N ALA A 257 -12.42 -10.86 -12.58
CA ALA A 257 -13.31 -10.32 -11.56
C ALA A 257 -13.94 -8.94 -11.90
N GLY A 258 -13.58 -8.35 -13.05
CA GLY A 258 -14.04 -7.03 -13.48
C GLY A 258 -13.48 -5.88 -12.64
N ILE A 259 -12.32 -6.08 -12.00
CA ILE A 259 -11.66 -5.11 -11.11
C ILE A 259 -10.64 -4.28 -11.88
N MET A 260 -9.85 -4.95 -12.72
CA MET A 260 -8.91 -4.31 -13.64
C MET A 260 -9.52 -4.24 -15.04
N PRO A 261 -9.47 -3.09 -15.75
CA PRO A 261 -9.90 -3.03 -17.14
C PRO A 261 -9.02 -3.91 -18.02
N ARG A 262 -9.64 -4.67 -18.92
CA ARG A 262 -8.91 -5.39 -19.97
C ARG A 262 -8.37 -4.37 -20.97
N PRO A 263 -7.13 -4.48 -21.45
CA PRO A 263 -6.67 -3.72 -22.60
C PRO A 263 -7.63 -3.98 -23.77
N MET A 264 -8.26 -2.93 -24.31
CA MET A 264 -8.97 -3.07 -25.57
C MET A 264 -7.93 -3.36 -26.66
N ALA A 265 -7.97 -4.57 -27.21
CA ALA A 265 -7.21 -4.88 -28.42
C ALA A 265 -7.56 -3.82 -29.48
N GLN A 266 -6.53 -3.23 -30.10
CA GLN A 266 -6.77 -2.27 -31.17
C GLN A 266 -7.40 -3.02 -32.35
N LEU A 267 -8.72 -2.84 -32.52
CA LEU A 267 -9.45 -3.41 -33.65
C LEU A 267 -8.80 -2.93 -34.96
N PRO A 268 -8.58 -3.81 -35.95
CA PRO A 268 -8.05 -3.42 -37.25
C PRO A 268 -8.85 -2.26 -37.84
N ARG A 269 -8.18 -1.13 -38.07
CA ARG A 269 -8.79 0.04 -38.70
C ARG A 269 -8.84 -0.18 -40.20
N SER A 270 -10.02 -0.10 -40.81
CA SER A 270 -10.18 -0.21 -42.27
C SER A 270 -9.41 0.87 -43.04
N PHE A 271 -9.15 2.01 -42.39
CA PHE A 271 -8.35 3.12 -42.91
C PHE A 271 -7.25 3.45 -41.88
N PRO A 272 -6.10 2.75 -41.90
CA PRO A 272 -5.00 3.01 -40.97
C PRO A 272 -4.21 4.26 -41.39
N ASN A 273 -4.04 4.46 -42.71
CA ASN A 273 -3.32 5.56 -43.32
C ASN A 273 -4.28 6.35 -44.24
N SER A 274 -4.90 7.41 -43.71
CA SER A 274 -5.84 8.26 -44.48
C SER A 274 -5.15 9.30 -45.37
N SER A 275 -3.81 9.37 -45.35
CA SER A 275 -3.00 10.11 -46.31
C SER A 275 -2.97 9.36 -47.65
N GLY A 276 -3.54 9.94 -48.70
CA GLY A 276 -3.68 9.29 -50.00
C GLY A 276 -2.36 8.87 -50.64
N GLY A 277 -2.39 7.75 -51.35
CA GLY A 277 -1.26 7.16 -52.08
C GLY A 277 -1.71 5.97 -52.93
N TYR A 278 -0.78 5.41 -53.70
CA TYR A 278 -1.01 4.19 -54.49
C TYR A 278 -0.60 2.94 -53.72
N VAL A 279 -1.07 1.77 -54.14
CA VAL A 279 -0.70 0.48 -53.55
C VAL A 279 0.77 0.19 -53.86
N PRO A 280 1.65 -0.02 -52.85
CA PRO A 280 3.02 -0.45 -53.08
C PRO A 280 3.08 -1.94 -53.45
N ASP A 281 4.08 -2.33 -54.22
CA ASP A 281 4.36 -3.75 -54.48
C ASP A 281 4.68 -4.50 -53.17
N PRO A 282 4.25 -5.77 -53.04
CA PRO A 282 4.60 -6.58 -51.88
C PRO A 282 6.11 -6.86 -51.83
N PRO A 283 6.71 -6.99 -50.63
CA PRO A 283 8.11 -7.34 -50.51
C PRO A 283 8.41 -8.68 -51.22
N PRO A 284 9.56 -8.81 -51.89
CA PRO A 284 9.93 -10.05 -52.58
C PRO A 284 10.02 -11.20 -51.59
N ARG A 285 9.48 -12.36 -51.98
CA ARG A 285 9.59 -13.59 -51.19
C ARG A 285 11.01 -14.15 -51.32
N TRP A 286 11.57 -14.58 -50.19
CA TRP A 286 12.77 -15.41 -50.09
C TRP A 286 12.34 -16.84 -49.74
#